data_AF-A0A8S8YB88-F1
#
_entry.id   AF-A0A8S8YB88-F1
#
_cell.length_a   1.000
_cell.length_b   1.000
_cell.length_c   1.000
_cell.angle_alpha   90.00
_cell.angle_beta   90.00
_cell.angle_gamma   90.00
#
_symmetry.space_group_name_H-M   'P 1'
#
loop_
_entity.id
_entity.type
_entity.pdbx_description
1 polymer ?
#
loop_
_entity_poly.entity_id
_entity_poly.type
_entity_poly.pdbx_seq_one_letter_code
_entity_poly.pdbx_strand_id
1 'polypeptide(L)'
;MSAVRAAPLTQRAVELTVAALDAVQNSGLGDLQEVWVEGKASTCIDIITPYRILMLSGGTGNIARWRHSVDHLRQQLATTQEL
;
A
#
# COMPACT_ATOMS: atom_id res chain seq x y z
N MET A 1 10.89 0.15 -25.24
CA MET A 1 11.41 0.60 -23.93
C MET A 1 10.59 1.79 -23.50
N SER A 2 9.70 1.64 -22.51
CA SER A 2 8.86 2.74 -22.00
C SER A 2 9.46 3.25 -20.68
N ALA A 3 9.72 4.55 -20.62
CA ALA A 3 10.28 5.21 -19.45
C ALA A 3 9.31 5.14 -18.27
N VAL A 4 9.85 4.79 -17.11
CA VAL A 4 9.15 4.61 -15.84
C VAL A 4 8.53 5.95 -15.39
N ARG A 5 7.19 6.06 -15.47
CA ARG A 5 6.37 7.09 -14.80
C ARG A 5 6.26 6.80 -13.29
N ALA A 6 7.37 6.64 -12.56
CA ALA A 6 7.31 6.32 -11.12
C ALA A 6 6.80 7.51 -10.28
N ALA A 7 7.23 8.74 -10.60
CA ALA A 7 6.94 9.90 -9.76
C ALA A 7 5.44 10.17 -9.49
N PRO A 8 4.53 10.07 -10.48
CA PRO A 8 3.11 10.32 -10.24
C PRO A 8 2.42 9.26 -9.36
N LEU A 9 2.84 7.99 -9.48
CA LEU A 9 2.21 6.88 -8.74
C LEU A 9 2.67 6.86 -7.28
N THR A 10 3.96 7.08 -7.04
CA THR A 10 4.49 7.20 -5.68
C THR A 10 3.90 8.40 -4.97
N GLN A 11 3.80 9.56 -5.63
CA GLN A 11 3.21 10.75 -5.01
C GLN A 11 1.73 10.53 -4.66
N ARG A 12 0.96 9.89 -5.55
CA ARG A 12 -0.43 9.54 -5.24
C ARG A 12 -0.56 8.60 -4.05
N ALA A 13 0.34 7.61 -3.94
CA ALA A 13 0.35 6.70 -2.79
C ALA A 13 0.66 7.46 -1.49
N VAL A 14 1.63 8.36 -1.49
CA VAL A 14 1.96 9.22 -0.34
C VAL A 14 0.76 10.06 0.09
N GLU A 15 0.09 10.73 -0.85
CA GLU A 15 -1.12 11.52 -0.57
C GLU A 15 -2.23 10.67 0.07
N LEU A 16 -2.45 9.46 -0.43
CA LEU A 16 -3.43 8.53 0.13
C LEU A 16 -3.04 8.08 1.55
N THR A 17 -1.76 7.79 1.79
CA THR A 17 -1.26 7.44 3.13
C THR A 17 -1.46 8.59 4.12
N VAL A 18 -1.12 9.83 3.73
CA VAL A 18 -1.30 11.01 4.60
C VAL A 18 -2.78 11.19 4.95
N ALA A 19 -3.67 11.18 3.95
CA ALA A 19 -5.10 11.33 4.18
C ALA A 19 -5.67 10.22 5.09
N ALA A 20 -5.20 8.98 4.93
CA ALA A 20 -5.61 7.88 5.79
C ALA A 20 -5.09 8.01 7.23
N LEU A 21 -3.85 8.46 7.41
CA LEU A 21 -3.27 8.72 8.72
C LEU A 21 -4.04 9.83 9.44
N ASP A 22 -4.34 10.94 8.76
CA ASP A 22 -5.10 12.06 9.35
C ASP A 22 -6.50 11.60 9.80
N ALA A 23 -7.14 10.74 9.02
CA ALA A 23 -8.45 10.17 9.34
C ALA A 23 -8.39 9.25 10.58
N VAL A 24 -7.33 8.46 10.71
CA VAL A 24 -7.17 7.51 11.82
C VAL A 24 -6.73 8.19 13.11
N GLN A 25 -5.85 9.19 13.04
CA GLN A 25 -5.26 9.88 14.21
C GLN A 25 -6.29 10.39 15.23
N ASN A 26 -7.49 10.77 14.77
CA ASN A 26 -8.55 11.30 15.64
C ASN A 26 -9.72 10.33 15.82
N SER A 27 -9.62 9.11 15.30
CA SER A 27 -10.73 8.14 15.28
C SER A 27 -10.82 7.28 16.54
N GLY A 28 -9.71 7.10 17.27
CA GLY A 28 -9.61 6.14 18.38
C GLY A 28 -9.66 4.67 17.95
N LEU A 29 -9.54 4.36 16.65
CA LEU A 29 -9.66 3.02 16.09
C LEU A 29 -8.34 2.23 16.06
N GLY A 30 -7.27 2.77 16.65
CA GLY A 30 -5.93 2.18 16.64
C GLY A 30 -5.07 2.72 15.51
N ASP A 31 -4.04 1.97 15.13
CA ASP A 31 -3.06 2.37 14.12
C ASP A 31 -3.54 2.03 12.70
N LEU A 32 -3.20 2.89 11.75
CA LEU A 32 -3.37 2.57 10.33
C LEU A 32 -2.47 1.38 9.97
N GLN A 33 -3.06 0.31 9.44
CA GLN A 33 -2.32 -0.88 8.97
C GLN A 33 -2.31 -0.96 7.44
N GLU A 34 -3.45 -0.71 6.81
CA GLU A 34 -3.63 -0.90 5.38
C GLU A 34 -4.61 0.12 4.78
N VAL A 35 -4.38 0.47 3.51
CA VAL A 35 -5.27 1.29 2.67
C VAL A 35 -5.49 0.56 1.36
N TRP A 36 -6.76 0.27 1.07
CA TRP A 36 -7.20 -0.38 -0.16
C TRP A 36 -8.15 0.55 -0.90
N VAL A 37 -7.77 0.97 -2.10
CA VAL A 37 -8.59 1.86 -2.93
C VAL A 37 -8.94 1.13 -4.22
N GLU A 38 -10.23 0.95 -4.46
CA GLU A 38 -10.77 0.49 -5.74
C GLU A 38 -11.22 1.67 -6.59
N GLY A 39 -10.93 1.60 -7.89
CA GLY A 39 -11.31 2.63 -8.85
C GLY A 39 -10.81 2.25 -10.24
N LYS A 40 -10.63 3.25 -11.12
CA LYS A 40 -10.03 3.02 -12.45
C LYS A 40 -8.62 2.41 -12.35
N ALA A 41 -7.90 2.72 -11.28
CA ALA A 41 -6.70 2.02 -10.87
C ALA A 41 -6.89 1.59 -9.42
N SER A 42 -6.58 0.33 -9.12
CA SER A 42 -6.55 -0.18 -7.77
C SER A 42 -5.22 0.20 -7.12
N THR A 43 -5.28 0.63 -5.86
CA THR A 43 -4.09 0.96 -5.05
C THR A 43 -4.15 0.19 -3.73
N CYS A 44 -3.01 -0.35 -3.32
CA CYS A 44 -2.78 -0.97 -2.03
C CYS A 44 -1.60 -0.28 -1.36
N ILE A 45 -1.78 0.05 -0.08
CA ILE A 45 -0.71 0.51 0.80
C ILE A 45 -0.81 -0.35 2.06
N ASP A 46 0.25 -1.08 2.38
CA ASP A 46 0.28 -2.02 3.51
C ASP A 46 1.52 -1.76 4.36
N ILE A 47 1.31 -1.42 5.64
CA ILE A 47 2.37 -1.18 6.61
C ILE A 47 2.76 -2.55 7.18
N ILE A 48 3.68 -3.22 6.46
CA ILE A 48 4.18 -4.55 6.83
C ILE A 48 4.97 -4.49 8.15
N THR A 49 5.79 -3.45 8.30
CA THR A 49 6.44 -3.05 9.56
C THR A 49 6.54 -1.51 9.59
N PRO A 50 6.87 -0.88 10.73
CA PRO A 50 7.07 0.58 10.78
C PRO A 50 8.12 1.12 9.80
N TYR A 51 9.02 0.27 9.30
CA TYR A 51 10.09 0.63 8.36
C TYR A 51 9.87 0.05 6.96
N ARG A 52 8.79 -0.69 6.73
CA ARG A 52 8.53 -1.38 5.47
C ARG A 52 7.09 -1.21 5.05
N ILE A 53 6.89 -0.37 4.03
CA ILE A 53 5.60 -0.08 3.46
C ILE A 53 5.55 -0.66 2.05
N LEU A 54 4.63 -1.57 1.80
CA LEU A 54 4.34 -2.10 0.47
C LEU A 54 3.35 -1.16 -0.24
N MET A 55 3.66 -0.79 -1.48
CA MET A 55 2.77 0.00 -2.34
C MET A 55 2.56 -0.72 -3.67
N LEU A 56 1.32 -1.11 -3.97
CA LEU A 56 0.93 -1.68 -5.26
C LEU A 56 -0.04 -0.73 -5.98
N SER A 57 0.13 -0.59 -7.30
CA SER A 57 -0.83 0.12 -8.14
C SER A 57 -1.01 -0.57 -9.48
N GLY A 58 -2.23 -0.57 -10.01
CA GLY A 58 -2.51 -1.22 -11.30
C GLY A 58 -3.92 -0.96 -11.80
N GLY A 59 -4.09 -0.90 -13.13
CA GLY A 59 -5.39 -0.69 -13.78
C GLY A 59 -6.18 -1.97 -14.02
N THR A 60 -5.55 -3.13 -13.86
CA THR A 60 -6.15 -4.45 -14.11
C THR A 60 -5.73 -5.38 -12.98
N GLY A 61 -6.67 -5.79 -12.15
CA GLY A 61 -6.39 -6.60 -10.97
C GLY A 61 -7.64 -6.81 -10.14
N ASN A 62 -7.62 -7.80 -9.25
CA ASN A 62 -8.66 -8.03 -8.28
C ASN A 62 -8.07 -7.74 -6.90
N ILE A 63 -8.63 -6.79 -6.17
CA ILE A 63 -8.08 -6.34 -4.89
C ILE A 63 -8.05 -7.47 -3.86
N ALA A 64 -9.05 -8.36 -3.88
CA ALA A 64 -9.12 -9.50 -2.97
C ALA A 64 -7.99 -10.49 -3.25
N ARG A 65 -7.62 -10.69 -4.52
CA ARG A 65 -6.44 -11.49 -4.88
C ARG A 65 -5.14 -10.85 -4.40
N TRP A 66 -5.02 -9.52 -4.52
CA TRP A 66 -3.84 -8.83 -4.01
C TRP A 66 -3.72 -8.96 -2.51
N ARG A 67 -4.81 -8.71 -1.78
CA ARG A 67 -4.87 -8.89 -0.33
C ARG A 67 -4.47 -10.30 0.07
N HIS A 68 -5.04 -11.32 -0.58
CA HIS A 68 -4.68 -12.71 -0.33
C HIS A 68 -3.18 -12.99 -0.55
N SER A 69 -2.60 -12.48 -1.63
CA SER A 69 -1.17 -12.65 -1.91
C SER A 69 -0.29 -11.92 -0.90
N VAL A 70 -0.65 -10.70 -0.51
CA VAL A 70 0.10 -9.92 0.49
C VAL A 70 0.02 -10.59 1.85
N ASP A 71 -1.16 -11.03 2.28
CA ASP A 71 -1.34 -11.78 3.53
C ASP A 71 -0.45 -13.03 3.57
N HIS A 72 -0.42 -13.79 2.47
CA HIS A 72 0.40 -15.00 2.37
C HIS A 72 1.91 -14.71 2.43
N LEU A 73 2.35 -13.60 1.84
CA LEU A 73 3.76 -13.22 1.76
C LEU A 73 4.22 -12.32 2.92
N ARG A 74 3.31 -11.86 3.78
CA ARG A 74 3.59 -10.80 4.78
C ARG A 74 4.79 -11.12 5.66
N GLN A 75 4.95 -12.35 6.12
CA GLN A 75 6.10 -12.75 6.95
C GLN A 75 7.43 -12.68 6.21
N GLN A 76 7.47 -13.12 4.95
CA GLN A 76 8.66 -13.01 4.11
C GLN A 76 8.97 -11.54 3.83
N LEU A 77 7.95 -10.75 3.52
CA LEU A 77 8.10 -9.31 3.32
C LEU A 77 8.62 -8.63 4.59
N ALA A 78 8.17 -9.00 5.79
CA ALA A 78 8.62 -8.39 7.04
C ALA A 78 10.07 -8.71 7.42
N THR A 79 10.57 -9.87 7.00
CA THR A 79 11.88 -10.42 7.46
C THR A 79 12.97 -10.39 6.38
N THR A 80 12.63 -10.05 5.14
CA THR A 80 13.63 -9.94 4.06
C THR A 80 14.66 -8.86 4.40
N GLN A 81 15.95 -9.22 4.39
CA GLN A 81 17.05 -8.27 4.63
C GLN A 81 17.03 -7.13 3.61
N GLU A 82 17.30 -5.91 4.09
CA GLU A 82 17.51 -4.76 3.21
C GLU A 82 18.90 -4.86 2.58
N LEU A 83 18.98 -4.63 1.27
CA LEU A 83 20.24 -4.63 0.50
C LEU A 83 20.96 -3.29 0.62
#